data_AF-A0A1C4Q9I2-F1
#
_entry.id   AF-A0A1C4Q9I2-F1
#
_cell.length_a   1.000
_cell.length_b   1.000
_cell.length_c   1.000
_cell.angle_alpha   90.00
_cell.angle_beta   90.00
_cell.angle_gamma   90.00
#
_symmetry.space_group_name_H-M   'P 1'
#
loop_
_entity.id
_entity.type
_entity.pdbx_description
1 polymer ?
#
loop_
_entity_poly.entity_id
_entity_poly.type
_entity_poly.pdbx_seq_one_letter_code
_entity_poly.pdbx_strand_id
1 'polypeptide(L)'
;MTPSSADDDADDPDHQLPPYLRKDGYIDNRRGRAAEVLARDQRGGRDEHGGRYARDEREGRTAPSPNEPERALEALTTYVAAAFEERDITIDAYSLTSETLSGTLAAPVQAVMLGELNPASIRVRLLLPDQDTTLGLPRMVDDPDDGRPLRRQRELARAHTIALRSTFTRLSDVRPDIENSIEFRTVPVTPMQKLYLLNTQVALSGYYQVLQRPVTFGDGQRDEIYDVLGVNTMLFPHRSDPGRPQSRDSQFVAESQAWFDALWESIAEPVTPFG
;
A
#
# COMPACT_ATOMS: atom_id res chain seq x y z
N MET A 1 20.31 18.10 -43.28
CA MET A 1 18.97 17.49 -43.24
C MET A 1 19.14 16.05 -42.82
N THR A 2 19.00 15.80 -41.53
CA THR A 2 19.00 14.48 -40.89
C THR A 2 17.65 14.37 -40.19
N PRO A 3 16.81 13.36 -40.48
CA PRO A 3 15.59 13.17 -39.72
C PRO A 3 15.95 12.50 -38.40
N SER A 4 15.65 13.19 -37.29
CA SER A 4 15.69 12.63 -35.95
C SER A 4 14.37 11.93 -35.68
N SER A 5 14.46 10.67 -35.31
CA SER A 5 13.39 9.77 -34.86
C SER A 5 12.54 10.42 -33.77
N ALA A 6 11.25 10.58 -34.06
CA ALA A 6 10.19 10.72 -33.07
C ALA A 6 9.36 9.45 -33.19
N ASP A 7 9.41 8.60 -32.17
CA ASP A 7 8.43 7.59 -31.78
C ASP A 7 9.10 6.64 -30.78
N ASP A 8 9.01 6.95 -29.48
CA ASP A 8 9.15 5.96 -28.39
C ASP A 8 8.74 6.50 -27.00
N ASP A 9 7.59 7.16 -26.86
CA ASP A 9 7.12 7.70 -25.56
C ASP A 9 5.65 7.31 -25.23
N ALA A 10 5.15 6.20 -25.78
CA ALA A 10 3.74 5.80 -25.63
C ALA A 10 3.47 4.76 -24.52
N ASP A 11 4.48 4.32 -23.77
CA ASP A 11 4.35 3.18 -22.82
C ASP A 11 4.80 3.53 -21.38
N ASP A 12 4.69 4.81 -20.99
CA ASP A 12 4.89 5.23 -19.60
C ASP A 12 3.58 5.09 -18.80
N PRO A 13 3.49 4.19 -17.79
CA PRO A 13 2.30 4.04 -16.95
C PRO A 13 1.91 5.33 -16.20
N ASP A 14 2.79 6.34 -16.14
CA ASP A 14 2.52 7.64 -15.52
C ASP A 14 1.63 8.57 -16.37
N HIS A 15 1.29 8.22 -17.62
CA HIS A 15 0.45 9.09 -18.46
C HIS A 15 -1.05 9.09 -18.09
N GLN A 16 -1.45 8.35 -17.05
CA GLN A 16 -2.86 8.17 -16.66
C GLN A 16 -3.32 8.99 -15.45
N LEU A 17 -2.48 9.88 -14.90
CA LEU A 17 -2.84 10.72 -13.76
C LEU A 17 -3.28 12.14 -14.19
N PRO A 18 -4.30 12.73 -13.51
CA PRO A 18 -4.77 14.07 -13.85
C PRO A 18 -3.68 15.16 -13.84
N PRO A 19 -3.65 16.09 -14.81
CA PRO A 19 -2.57 17.08 -14.96
C PRO A 19 -2.35 18.01 -13.76
N TYR A 20 -3.35 18.21 -12.90
CA TYR A 20 -3.24 19.06 -11.72
C TYR A 20 -2.31 18.48 -10.64
N LEU A 21 -2.16 17.15 -10.58
CA LEU A 21 -1.24 16.49 -9.62
C LEU A 21 0.24 16.79 -9.91
N ARG A 22 0.59 17.10 -11.17
CA ARG A 22 1.94 17.50 -11.58
C ARG A 22 2.19 18.99 -11.39
N LYS A 23 1.16 19.82 -11.59
CA LYS A 23 1.27 21.29 -11.59
C LYS A 23 1.57 21.86 -10.20
N ASP A 24 1.12 21.17 -9.16
CA ASP A 24 1.29 21.60 -7.77
C ASP A 24 2.46 20.88 -7.05
N GLY A 25 3.34 20.19 -7.80
CA GLY A 25 4.58 19.61 -7.26
C GLY A 25 4.41 18.39 -6.34
N TYR A 26 3.24 17.73 -6.35
CA TYR A 26 2.91 16.64 -5.43
C TYR A 26 3.37 15.24 -5.85
N ILE A 27 3.88 15.08 -7.08
CA ILE A 27 4.55 13.85 -7.52
C ILE A 27 5.98 14.22 -7.95
N ASP A 28 6.95 13.91 -7.10
CA ASP A 28 8.36 13.86 -7.48
C ASP A 28 8.63 12.49 -8.10
N ASN A 29 8.72 12.43 -9.43
CA ASN A 29 9.09 11.25 -10.23
C ASN A 29 10.53 10.74 -9.95
N ARG A 30 11.12 11.05 -8.79
CA ARG A 30 12.43 10.56 -8.35
C ARG A 30 12.45 9.76 -7.06
N ARG A 31 11.32 9.40 -6.44
CA ARG A 31 11.34 8.69 -5.15
C ARG A 31 10.35 7.52 -5.02
N GLY A 32 10.51 6.55 -5.91
CA GLY A 32 10.20 5.13 -5.65
C GLY A 32 11.36 4.38 -4.98
N ARG A 33 12.17 5.04 -4.14
CA ARG A 33 13.22 4.38 -3.34
C ARG A 33 12.85 4.50 -1.88
N ALA A 34 12.81 3.35 -1.21
CA ALA A 34 12.93 3.24 0.24
C ALA A 34 13.86 4.35 0.73
N ALA A 35 13.33 5.24 1.57
CA ALA A 35 14.11 6.29 2.18
C ALA A 35 15.37 5.66 2.77
N GLU A 36 16.48 6.03 2.14
CA GLU A 36 17.85 6.02 2.60
C GLU A 36 18.04 5.37 3.97
N VAL A 37 18.76 4.25 3.95
CA VAL A 37 19.45 3.65 5.08
C VAL A 37 19.81 4.75 6.09
N LEU A 38 19.15 4.76 7.24
CA LEU A 38 19.63 5.44 8.44
C LEU A 38 20.94 4.78 8.88
N ALA A 39 22.01 4.97 8.10
CA ALA A 39 23.37 4.71 8.52
C ALA A 39 23.89 6.02 9.08
N ARG A 40 23.73 6.09 10.40
CA ARG A 40 24.40 6.99 11.34
C ARG A 40 25.76 7.48 10.83
N ASP A 41 25.97 8.78 11.00
CA ASP A 41 27.25 9.46 11.08
C ASP A 41 28.20 8.67 12.00
N GLN A 42 29.03 7.80 11.42
CA GLN A 42 30.22 7.26 12.08
C GLN A 42 31.38 8.21 11.79
N ARG A 43 31.42 9.36 12.49
CA ARG A 43 32.69 10.03 12.77
C ARG A 43 33.42 9.21 13.83
N GLY A 44 33.99 8.09 13.40
CA GLY A 44 34.96 7.32 14.16
C GLY A 44 36.33 7.96 14.02
N GLY A 45 36.85 8.45 15.15
CA GLY A 45 38.22 8.93 15.26
C GLY A 45 39.22 7.82 14.94
N ARG A 46 40.44 8.25 14.59
CA ARG A 46 41.58 7.36 14.37
C ARG A 46 41.90 6.58 15.64
N ASP A 47 42.00 5.29 15.48
CA ASP A 47 42.82 4.42 16.29
C ASP A 47 43.84 3.69 15.39
N GLU A 48 45.10 3.88 15.76
CA GLU A 48 46.26 3.19 15.23
C GLU A 48 46.21 1.76 15.78
N HIS A 49 46.32 0.75 14.91
CA HIS A 49 47.00 -0.55 15.07
C HIS A 49 46.38 -1.56 14.09
N GLY A 50 47.22 -2.10 13.20
CA GLY A 50 46.79 -2.86 12.02
C GLY A 50 46.19 -4.24 12.31
N GLY A 51 45.17 -4.58 11.52
CA GLY A 51 44.65 -5.93 11.38
C GLY A 51 43.96 -6.07 10.02
N ARG A 52 44.46 -6.98 9.17
CA ARG A 52 43.88 -7.30 7.86
C ARG A 52 42.59 -8.10 8.08
N TYR A 53 41.47 -7.68 7.48
CA TYR A 53 40.35 -8.58 7.23
C TYR A 53 40.21 -8.85 5.74
N ALA A 54 40.42 -10.11 5.39
CA ALA A 54 40.17 -10.67 4.09
C ALA A 54 38.65 -10.87 3.89
N ARG A 55 38.20 -10.48 2.70
CA ARG A 55 37.22 -11.17 1.82
C ARG A 55 36.65 -12.48 2.40
N ASP A 56 35.34 -12.56 2.61
CA ASP A 56 34.36 -13.31 1.80
C ASP A 56 33.02 -13.40 2.55
N GLU A 57 31.97 -12.73 2.08
CA GLU A 57 30.59 -12.99 2.52
C GLU A 57 29.67 -12.93 1.31
N ARG A 58 29.82 -13.93 0.44
CA ARG A 58 28.73 -14.41 -0.42
C ARG A 58 28.20 -15.71 0.18
N GLU A 59 27.46 -15.62 1.28
CA GLU A 59 26.72 -16.76 1.82
C GLU A 59 25.24 -16.42 1.99
N GLY A 60 24.41 -17.25 1.33
CA GLY A 60 23.06 -17.60 1.74
C GLY A 60 22.03 -16.49 1.91
N ARG A 61 21.33 -16.10 0.84
CA ARG A 61 19.94 -15.67 1.00
C ARG A 61 19.11 -16.89 1.37
N THR A 62 18.94 -17.14 2.66
CA THR A 62 17.88 -18.01 3.17
C THR A 62 16.55 -17.50 2.61
N ALA A 63 15.75 -18.38 2.02
CA ALA A 63 14.38 -18.03 1.68
C ALA A 63 13.65 -17.61 2.97
N PRO A 64 12.87 -16.51 2.97
CA PRO A 64 12.16 -16.06 4.16
C PRO A 64 11.27 -17.19 4.67
N SER A 65 11.25 -17.37 6.00
CA SER A 65 10.36 -18.35 6.63
C SER A 65 8.90 -17.94 6.37
N PRO A 66 7.97 -18.87 6.09
CA PRO A 66 6.58 -18.55 5.71
C PRO A 66 5.79 -17.70 6.71
N ASN A 67 6.31 -17.53 7.92
CA ASN A 67 5.69 -16.86 9.06
C ASN A 67 6.50 -15.67 9.61
N GLU A 68 7.57 -15.25 8.92
CA GLU A 68 8.35 -14.09 9.37
C GLU A 68 7.66 -12.77 8.97
N PRO A 69 7.69 -11.74 9.84
CA PRO A 69 7.20 -10.43 9.46
C PRO A 69 8.05 -9.87 8.32
N GLU A 70 7.40 -9.38 7.28
CA GLU A 70 8.04 -8.79 6.11
C GLU A 70 7.58 -7.34 5.93
N ARG A 71 8.33 -6.55 5.15
CA ARG A 71 7.90 -5.19 4.81
C ARG A 71 6.61 -5.23 4.03
N ALA A 72 5.71 -4.28 4.30
CA ALA A 72 4.34 -4.32 3.79
C ALA A 72 4.23 -4.53 2.28
N LEU A 73 5.07 -3.85 1.49
CA LEU A 73 5.06 -4.00 0.04
C LEU A 73 5.50 -5.40 -0.41
N GLU A 74 6.59 -5.93 0.17
CA GLU A 74 7.15 -7.24 -0.18
C GLU A 74 6.18 -8.36 0.21
N ALA A 75 5.68 -8.31 1.45
CA ALA A 75 4.69 -9.25 1.95
C ALA A 75 3.43 -9.22 1.08
N LEU A 76 2.79 -8.05 0.95
CA LEU A 76 1.52 -7.96 0.25
C LEU A 76 1.64 -8.36 -1.22
N THR A 77 2.74 -8.03 -1.91
CA THR A 77 2.99 -8.48 -3.29
C THR A 77 2.94 -10.01 -3.40
N THR A 78 3.69 -10.70 -2.54
CA THR A 78 3.78 -12.17 -2.54
C THR A 78 2.41 -12.81 -2.30
N TYR A 79 1.66 -12.31 -1.32
CA TYR A 79 0.39 -12.88 -0.93
C TYR A 79 -0.76 -12.54 -1.89
N VAL A 80 -0.75 -11.35 -2.50
CA VAL A 80 -1.69 -10.98 -3.56
C VAL A 80 -1.45 -11.83 -4.80
N ALA A 81 -0.18 -12.04 -5.20
CA ALA A 81 0.13 -12.91 -6.33
C ALA A 81 -0.43 -14.33 -6.11
N ALA A 82 -0.22 -14.92 -4.94
CA ALA A 82 -0.80 -16.22 -4.58
C ALA A 82 -2.34 -16.20 -4.56
N ALA A 83 -2.96 -15.13 -4.07
CA ALA A 83 -4.42 -15.01 -4.07
C ALA A 83 -5.00 -15.01 -5.50
N PHE A 84 -4.26 -14.45 -6.47
CA PHE A 84 -4.65 -14.37 -7.88
C PHE A 84 -4.50 -15.69 -8.66
N GLU A 85 -3.94 -16.73 -8.04
CA GLU A 85 -3.93 -18.09 -8.60
C GLU A 85 -5.29 -18.80 -8.42
N GLU A 86 -6.14 -18.27 -7.55
CA GLU A 86 -7.47 -18.83 -7.26
C GLU A 86 -8.53 -18.39 -8.27
N ARG A 87 -9.60 -19.17 -8.37
CA ARG A 87 -10.70 -18.89 -9.30
C ARG A 87 -11.57 -17.71 -8.86
N ASP A 88 -11.80 -17.59 -7.55
CA ASP A 88 -12.67 -16.58 -6.94
C ASP A 88 -11.87 -15.77 -5.94
N ILE A 89 -11.56 -14.54 -6.32
CA ILE A 89 -10.62 -13.69 -5.58
C ILE A 89 -11.39 -12.68 -4.75
N THR A 90 -11.10 -12.64 -3.45
CA THR A 90 -11.65 -11.64 -2.54
C THR A 90 -10.55 -10.94 -1.77
N ILE A 91 -10.56 -9.60 -1.77
CA ILE A 91 -9.59 -8.80 -1.04
C ILE A 91 -10.34 -7.74 -0.23
N ASP A 92 -10.23 -7.82 1.09
CA ASP A 92 -10.73 -6.78 1.99
C ASP A 92 -9.54 -6.05 2.62
N ALA A 93 -9.55 -4.73 2.57
CA ALA A 93 -8.44 -3.91 3.02
C ALA A 93 -8.89 -2.79 3.95
N TYR A 94 -8.29 -2.69 5.12
CA TYR A 94 -8.39 -1.55 6.03
C TYR A 94 -7.04 -0.84 6.10
N SER A 95 -6.97 0.41 5.65
CA SER A 95 -5.70 1.15 5.62
C SER A 95 -5.90 2.67 5.59
N LEU A 96 -4.82 3.43 5.83
CA LEU A 96 -4.84 4.89 5.83
C LEU A 96 -5.04 5.51 4.44
N THR A 97 -4.40 4.96 3.40
CA THR A 97 -4.37 5.59 2.05
C THR A 97 -4.58 4.62 0.88
N SER A 98 -4.64 3.30 1.10
CA SER A 98 -4.58 2.26 0.06
C SER A 98 -3.32 2.23 -0.83
N GLU A 99 -2.31 3.07 -0.59
CA GLU A 99 -1.08 3.18 -1.41
C GLU A 99 -0.43 1.83 -1.69
N THR A 100 -0.16 1.05 -0.64
CA THR A 100 0.49 -0.26 -0.78
C THR A 100 -0.37 -1.22 -1.61
N LEU A 101 -1.68 -1.25 -1.38
CA LEU A 101 -2.59 -2.13 -2.12
C LEU A 101 -2.67 -1.73 -3.61
N SER A 102 -2.75 -0.43 -3.88
CA SER A 102 -2.74 0.12 -5.24
C SER A 102 -1.51 -0.33 -6.02
N GLY A 103 -0.32 -0.30 -5.40
CA GLY A 103 0.91 -0.78 -6.01
C GLY A 103 0.91 -2.29 -6.25
N THR A 104 0.46 -3.08 -5.27
CA THR A 104 0.51 -4.56 -5.36
C THR A 104 -0.51 -5.15 -6.31
N LEU A 105 -1.65 -4.49 -6.54
CA LEU A 105 -2.68 -4.97 -7.45
C LEU A 105 -2.37 -4.70 -8.93
N ALA A 106 -1.45 -3.76 -9.22
CA ALA A 106 -1.18 -3.35 -10.59
C ALA A 106 -0.75 -4.52 -11.49
N ALA A 107 0.26 -5.30 -11.08
CA ALA A 107 0.79 -6.40 -11.89
C ALA A 107 -0.19 -7.58 -12.04
N PRO A 108 -0.83 -8.11 -10.98
CA PRO A 108 -1.81 -9.19 -11.11
C PRO A 108 -3.02 -8.80 -11.97
N VAL A 109 -3.56 -7.58 -11.80
CA VAL A 109 -4.69 -7.12 -12.63
C VAL A 109 -4.26 -6.93 -14.10
N GLN A 110 -3.04 -6.44 -14.35
CA GLN A 110 -2.50 -6.37 -15.71
C GLN A 110 -2.38 -7.76 -16.36
N ALA A 111 -1.89 -8.77 -15.62
CA ALA A 111 -1.82 -10.15 -16.11
C ALA A 111 -3.22 -10.71 -16.44
N VAL A 112 -4.24 -10.34 -15.66
CA VAL A 112 -5.64 -10.68 -15.97
C VAL A 112 -6.11 -9.97 -17.26
N MET A 113 -5.81 -8.68 -17.43
CA MET A 113 -6.15 -7.96 -18.66
C MET A 113 -5.50 -8.59 -19.90
N LEU A 114 -4.27 -9.08 -19.77
CA LEU A 114 -3.52 -9.77 -20.84
C LEU A 114 -3.97 -11.23 -21.07
N GLY A 115 -4.85 -11.77 -20.21
CA GLY A 115 -5.30 -13.16 -20.30
C GLY A 115 -4.28 -14.20 -19.80
N GLU A 116 -3.21 -13.76 -19.15
CA GLU A 116 -2.21 -14.62 -18.52
C GLU A 116 -2.76 -15.27 -17.24
N LEU A 117 -3.61 -14.52 -16.53
CA LEU A 117 -4.43 -15.01 -15.42
C LEU A 117 -5.90 -14.95 -15.81
N ASN A 118 -6.68 -15.95 -15.38
CA ASN A 118 -8.07 -16.08 -15.79
C ASN A 118 -9.01 -16.48 -14.64
N PRO A 119 -9.13 -15.65 -13.59
CA PRO A 119 -10.10 -15.88 -12.52
C PRO A 119 -11.53 -15.75 -13.04
N ALA A 120 -12.47 -16.42 -12.37
CA ALA A 120 -13.89 -16.23 -12.62
C ALA A 120 -14.39 -14.92 -11.99
N SER A 121 -13.88 -14.56 -10.79
CA SER A 121 -14.29 -13.34 -10.10
C SER A 121 -13.17 -12.63 -9.34
N ILE A 122 -13.25 -11.29 -9.28
CA ILE A 122 -12.37 -10.43 -8.46
C ILE A 122 -13.21 -9.42 -7.69
N ARG A 123 -13.28 -9.55 -6.36
CA ARG A 123 -14.03 -8.63 -5.49
C ARG A 123 -13.10 -7.96 -4.50
N VAL A 124 -13.09 -6.63 -4.49
CA VAL A 124 -12.23 -5.85 -3.60
C VAL A 124 -13.05 -4.85 -2.78
N ARG A 125 -12.93 -4.89 -1.46
CA ARG A 125 -13.56 -3.92 -0.54
C ARG A 125 -12.49 -3.15 0.23
N LEU A 126 -12.59 -1.83 0.22
CA LEU A 126 -11.65 -0.95 0.93
C LEU A 126 -12.37 -0.13 2.00
N LEU A 127 -11.93 -0.29 3.24
CA LEU A 127 -12.23 0.61 4.35
C LEU A 127 -11.10 1.61 4.55
N LEU A 128 -11.44 2.89 4.45
CA LEU A 128 -10.53 4.03 4.60
C LEU A 128 -10.98 4.94 5.75
N PRO A 129 -10.09 5.76 6.31
CA PRO A 129 -10.52 6.82 7.21
C PRO A 129 -11.41 7.82 6.47
N ASP A 130 -12.46 8.26 7.15
CA ASP A 130 -13.30 9.36 6.69
C ASP A 130 -12.49 10.64 6.49
N GLN A 131 -12.77 11.31 5.37
CA GLN A 131 -12.08 12.50 4.90
C GLN A 131 -12.55 13.75 5.65
N ASP A 132 -13.71 13.73 6.31
CA ASP A 132 -14.22 14.87 7.08
C ASP A 132 -13.87 14.76 8.57
N THR A 133 -13.51 13.57 9.03
CA THR A 133 -13.06 13.33 10.40
C THR A 133 -11.66 13.93 10.65
N THR A 134 -11.49 14.54 11.81
CA THR A 134 -10.16 14.96 12.31
C THR A 134 -9.42 13.72 12.82
N LEU A 135 -8.49 13.20 12.01
CA LEU A 135 -7.64 12.09 12.41
C LEU A 135 -6.57 12.56 13.40
N GLY A 136 -6.16 11.68 14.31
CA GLY A 136 -5.06 11.96 15.25
C GLY A 136 -3.69 12.07 14.58
N LEU A 137 -3.55 11.52 13.36
CA LEU A 137 -2.34 11.49 12.55
C LEU A 137 -2.70 11.53 11.04
N PRO A 138 -1.82 12.08 10.18
CA PRO A 138 -0.61 12.83 10.54
C PRO A 138 -0.93 14.22 11.12
N ARG A 139 0.02 14.80 11.86
CA ARG A 139 -0.11 16.13 12.49
C ARG A 139 1.21 16.89 12.46
N MET A 140 1.18 18.22 12.50
CA MET A 140 2.39 19.01 12.60
C MET A 140 3.07 18.79 13.96
N VAL A 141 4.40 18.89 13.99
CA VAL A 141 5.15 18.87 15.26
C VAL A 141 4.92 20.17 16.04
N ASP A 142 5.11 21.31 15.36
CA ASP A 142 5.14 22.62 16.01
C ASP A 142 3.75 23.30 16.12
N ASP A 143 2.78 22.89 15.31
CA ASP A 143 1.41 23.42 15.32
C ASP A 143 0.35 22.31 15.11
N PRO A 144 -0.08 21.62 16.18
CA PRO A 144 -0.99 20.48 16.08
C PRO A 144 -2.34 20.78 15.40
N ASP A 145 -2.75 22.06 15.35
CA ASP A 145 -4.00 22.50 14.72
C ASP A 145 -3.83 22.83 13.22
N ASP A 146 -2.59 22.82 12.71
CA ASP A 146 -2.32 22.98 11.28
C ASP A 146 -2.86 21.77 10.49
N GLY A 147 -3.88 22.02 9.67
CA GLY A 147 -4.53 21.00 8.84
C GLY A 147 -3.77 20.58 7.57
N ARG A 148 -2.61 21.17 7.25
CA ARG A 148 -1.80 20.80 6.06
C ARG A 148 -1.46 19.30 6.00
N PRO A 149 -1.03 18.63 7.08
CA PRO A 149 -0.72 17.19 7.06
C PRO A 149 -1.94 16.33 6.76
N LEU A 150 -3.10 16.63 7.36
CA LEU A 150 -4.35 15.91 7.11
C LEU A 150 -4.82 16.10 5.67
N ARG A 151 -4.81 17.34 5.15
CA ARG A 151 -5.16 17.59 3.73
C ARG A 151 -4.29 16.79 2.78
N ARG A 152 -2.98 16.77 3.00
CA ARG A 152 -2.05 15.95 2.21
C ARG A 152 -2.39 14.45 2.27
N GLN A 153 -2.68 13.92 3.46
CA GLN A 153 -3.06 12.51 3.60
C GLN A 153 -4.37 12.18 2.87
N ARG A 154 -5.35 13.08 2.92
CA ARG A 154 -6.62 12.97 2.20
C ARG A 154 -6.42 12.96 0.68
N GLU A 155 -5.58 13.86 0.17
CA GLU A 155 -5.21 13.91 -1.24
C GLU A 155 -4.54 12.61 -1.72
N LEU A 156 -3.61 12.05 -0.93
CA LEU A 156 -2.99 10.76 -1.23
C LEU A 156 -3.99 9.62 -1.26
N ALA A 157 -4.86 9.53 -0.24
CA ALA A 157 -5.93 8.52 -0.21
C ALA A 157 -6.83 8.65 -1.45
N ARG A 158 -7.22 9.88 -1.82
CA ARG A 158 -8.01 10.15 -3.02
C ARG A 158 -7.28 9.71 -4.30
N ALA A 159 -6.00 10.03 -4.44
CA ALA A 159 -5.22 9.66 -5.63
C ALA A 159 -5.17 8.14 -5.84
N HIS A 160 -4.89 7.37 -4.79
CA HIS A 160 -4.83 5.90 -4.88
C HIS A 160 -6.19 5.25 -5.12
N THR A 161 -7.27 5.78 -4.53
CA THR A 161 -8.62 5.27 -4.80
C THR A 161 -9.07 5.55 -6.24
N ILE A 162 -8.71 6.71 -6.81
CA ILE A 162 -8.95 7.02 -8.23
C ILE A 162 -8.15 6.07 -9.13
N ALA A 163 -6.88 5.83 -8.83
CA ALA A 163 -6.04 4.92 -9.61
C ALA A 163 -6.63 3.51 -9.63
N LEU A 164 -6.93 2.95 -8.46
CA LEU A 164 -7.56 1.63 -8.31
C LEU A 164 -8.89 1.51 -9.06
N ARG A 165 -9.76 2.51 -8.92
CA ARG A 165 -11.03 2.59 -9.64
C ARG A 165 -10.82 2.51 -11.15
N SER A 166 -9.88 3.31 -11.65
CA SER A 166 -9.57 3.40 -13.08
C SER A 166 -9.02 2.07 -13.62
N THR A 167 -8.18 1.39 -12.83
CA THR A 167 -7.69 0.04 -13.14
C THR A 167 -8.83 -0.97 -13.28
N PHE A 168 -9.80 -0.99 -12.36
CA PHE A 168 -10.94 -1.91 -12.42
C PHE A 168 -11.96 -1.56 -13.52
N THR A 169 -12.15 -0.27 -13.80
CA THR A 169 -12.94 0.17 -14.97
C THR A 169 -12.32 -0.37 -16.26
N ARG A 170 -11.01 -0.19 -16.44
CA ARG A 170 -10.30 -0.74 -17.61
C ARG A 170 -10.37 -2.26 -17.66
N LEU A 171 -10.30 -2.93 -16.51
CA LEU A 171 -10.40 -4.39 -16.46
C LEU A 171 -11.76 -4.85 -16.98
N SER A 172 -12.84 -4.19 -16.56
CA SER A 172 -14.19 -4.46 -17.04
C SER A 172 -14.35 -4.23 -18.54
N ASP A 173 -13.68 -3.21 -19.10
CA ASP A 173 -13.73 -2.91 -20.53
C ASP A 173 -12.99 -3.97 -21.37
N VAL A 174 -11.83 -4.44 -20.91
CA VAL A 174 -10.96 -5.38 -21.67
C VAL A 174 -11.36 -6.84 -21.43
N ARG A 175 -11.87 -7.17 -20.25
CA ARG A 175 -12.25 -8.52 -19.81
C ARG A 175 -13.71 -8.54 -19.31
N PRO A 176 -14.70 -8.25 -20.17
CA PRO A 176 -16.12 -8.26 -19.78
C PRO A 176 -16.63 -9.66 -19.39
N ASP A 177 -15.84 -10.70 -19.66
CA ASP A 177 -16.11 -12.08 -19.26
C ASP A 177 -15.76 -12.37 -17.78
N ILE A 178 -15.01 -11.49 -17.12
CA ILE A 178 -14.63 -11.64 -15.71
C ILE A 178 -15.54 -10.78 -14.83
N GLU A 179 -16.21 -11.41 -13.86
CA GLU A 179 -16.96 -10.69 -12.84
C GLU A 179 -15.98 -9.93 -11.94
N ASN A 180 -16.06 -8.60 -11.91
CA ASN A 180 -15.17 -7.81 -11.07
C ASN A 180 -15.87 -6.63 -10.40
N SER A 181 -15.42 -6.31 -9.18
CA SER A 181 -15.92 -5.17 -8.41
C SER A 181 -14.84 -4.60 -7.50
N ILE A 182 -14.90 -3.28 -7.33
CA ILE A 182 -14.12 -2.57 -6.31
C ILE A 182 -15.01 -1.55 -5.60
N GLU A 183 -15.12 -1.69 -4.28
CA GLU A 183 -15.96 -0.87 -3.43
C GLU A 183 -15.13 -0.14 -2.38
N PHE A 184 -15.53 1.07 -2.05
CA PHE A 184 -14.81 1.94 -1.11
C PHE A 184 -15.83 2.47 -0.12
N ARG A 185 -15.54 2.31 1.17
CA ARG A 185 -16.27 2.92 2.26
C ARG A 185 -15.32 3.60 3.23
N THR A 186 -15.83 4.59 3.96
CA THR A 186 -15.07 5.31 4.98
C THR A 186 -15.64 5.09 6.37
N VAL A 187 -14.75 5.16 7.37
CA VAL A 187 -15.12 5.07 8.80
C VAL A 187 -14.49 6.23 9.59
N PRO A 188 -15.20 6.84 10.55
CA PRO A 188 -14.74 8.03 11.29
C PRO A 188 -13.77 7.66 12.43
N VAL A 189 -12.67 6.97 12.09
CA VAL A 189 -11.64 6.53 13.05
C VAL A 189 -10.25 6.83 12.53
N THR A 190 -9.29 7.06 13.43
CA THR A 190 -7.86 7.14 13.09
C THR A 190 -7.29 5.72 12.99
N PRO A 191 -6.89 5.23 11.81
CA PRO A 191 -6.34 3.89 11.67
C PRO A 191 -5.00 3.78 12.41
N MET A 192 -4.92 2.86 13.36
CA MET A 192 -3.68 2.56 14.12
C MET A 192 -2.99 1.28 13.64
N GLN A 193 -3.65 0.54 12.74
CA GLN A 193 -3.13 -0.63 12.06
C GLN A 193 -3.63 -0.66 10.62
N LYS A 194 -2.95 -1.45 9.80
CA LYS A 194 -3.47 -1.90 8.52
C LYS A 194 -3.84 -3.38 8.60
N LEU A 195 -4.81 -3.77 7.80
CA LEU A 195 -5.25 -5.15 7.64
C LEU A 195 -5.56 -5.42 6.18
N TYR A 196 -5.06 -6.54 5.66
CA TYR A 196 -5.45 -7.10 4.37
C TYR A 196 -5.94 -8.53 4.59
N LEU A 197 -7.14 -8.83 4.10
CA LEU A 197 -7.74 -10.15 4.14
C LEU A 197 -7.83 -10.67 2.71
N LEU A 198 -7.26 -11.84 2.45
CA LEU A 198 -7.15 -12.40 1.11
C LEU A 198 -7.85 -13.77 1.07
N ASN A 199 -8.80 -13.92 0.15
CA ASN A 199 -9.58 -15.13 -0.11
C ASN A 199 -10.19 -15.76 1.15
N THR A 200 -10.49 -14.96 2.19
CA THR A 200 -10.94 -15.40 3.53
C THR A 200 -9.98 -16.38 4.24
N GLN A 201 -8.76 -16.53 3.71
CA GLN A 201 -7.79 -17.55 4.14
C GLN A 201 -6.53 -16.96 4.75
N VAL A 202 -6.18 -15.72 4.38
CA VAL A 202 -4.99 -15.05 4.89
C VAL A 202 -5.35 -13.69 5.44
N ALA A 203 -4.81 -13.36 6.61
CA ALA A 203 -4.81 -12.03 7.16
C ALA A 203 -3.36 -11.52 7.27
N LEU A 204 -3.09 -10.36 6.70
CA LEU A 204 -1.85 -9.62 6.87
C LEU A 204 -2.14 -8.36 7.67
N SER A 205 -1.59 -8.25 8.88
CA SER A 205 -1.81 -7.09 9.74
C SER A 205 -0.51 -6.42 10.17
N GLY A 206 -0.55 -5.12 10.45
CA GLY A 206 0.63 -4.41 10.92
C GLY A 206 0.29 -3.06 11.54
N TYR A 207 1.06 -2.67 12.56
CA TYR A 207 0.82 -1.43 13.30
C TYR A 207 1.43 -0.22 12.59
N TYR A 208 0.68 0.88 12.54
CA TYR A 208 1.21 2.16 12.12
C TYR A 208 2.11 2.71 13.23
N GLN A 209 3.43 2.72 13.00
CA GLN A 209 4.38 3.35 13.91
C GLN A 209 4.46 4.85 13.62
N VAL A 210 4.31 5.65 14.67
CA VAL A 210 4.48 7.10 14.60
C VAL A 210 5.96 7.42 14.52
N LEU A 211 6.33 8.26 13.56
CA LEU A 211 7.67 8.82 13.45
C LEU A 211 7.60 10.32 13.16
N GLN A 212 8.63 11.04 13.58
CA GLN A 212 8.85 12.41 13.16
C GLN A 212 9.61 12.40 11.83
N ARG A 213 9.12 13.13 10.83
CA ARG A 213 9.82 13.29 9.56
C ARG A 213 9.49 14.63 8.89
N PRO A 214 10.41 15.15 8.08
CA PRO A 214 10.11 16.27 7.21
C PRO A 214 9.24 15.83 6.03
N VAL A 215 8.30 16.68 5.65
CA VAL A 215 7.51 16.57 4.42
C VAL A 215 7.48 17.89 3.69
N THR A 216 7.38 17.82 2.36
CA THR A 216 7.15 19.00 1.51
C THR A 216 5.66 19.08 1.20
N PHE A 217 5.07 20.27 1.41
CA PHE A 217 3.71 20.60 1.00
C PHE A 217 3.71 21.26 -0.38
N GLY A 218 2.54 21.44 -1.02
CA GLY A 218 2.51 21.93 -2.41
C GLY A 218 2.80 23.42 -2.59
N ASP A 219 2.90 24.16 -1.50
CA ASP A 219 3.49 25.51 -1.48
C ASP A 219 5.04 25.46 -1.55
N GLY A 220 5.63 24.26 -1.57
CA GLY A 220 7.07 24.04 -1.54
C GLY A 220 7.70 24.16 -0.16
N GLN A 221 6.93 24.48 0.88
CA GLN A 221 7.43 24.54 2.25
C GLN A 221 7.72 23.14 2.78
N ARG A 222 8.75 23.05 3.62
CA ARG A 222 9.20 21.79 4.22
C ARG A 222 9.18 21.92 5.73
N ASP A 223 8.24 21.22 6.37
CA ASP A 223 8.07 21.21 7.82
C ASP A 223 8.12 19.77 8.39
N GLU A 224 8.31 19.66 9.70
CA GLU A 224 8.33 18.39 10.44
C GLU A 224 6.91 18.00 10.89
N ILE A 225 6.52 16.76 10.59
CA ILE A 225 5.24 16.18 11.01
C ILE A 225 5.46 14.90 11.83
N TYR A 226 4.52 14.60 12.71
CA TYR A 226 4.30 13.23 13.15
C TYR A 226 3.48 12.49 12.08
N ASP A 227 4.10 11.49 11.48
CA ASP A 227 3.55 10.70 10.36
C ASP A 227 3.51 9.21 10.70
N VAL A 228 2.80 8.44 9.88
CA VAL A 228 2.81 6.98 9.91
C VAL A 228 3.17 6.43 8.54
N LEU A 229 4.31 5.75 8.46
CA LEU A 229 4.77 5.22 7.18
C LEU A 229 4.13 3.87 6.88
N GLY A 230 3.16 3.88 5.96
CA GLY A 230 2.53 2.67 5.44
C GLY A 230 3.53 1.73 4.76
N VAL A 231 4.32 2.19 3.80
CA VAL A 231 5.17 1.28 2.99
C VAL A 231 6.24 0.51 3.79
N ASN A 232 6.70 1.05 4.92
CA ASN A 232 7.73 0.43 5.78
C ASN A 232 7.16 -0.33 6.98
N THR A 233 5.83 -0.39 7.13
CA THR A 233 5.23 -1.18 8.21
C THR A 233 5.56 -2.66 8.02
N MET A 234 5.88 -3.37 9.11
CA MET A 234 5.99 -4.82 9.09
C MET A 234 4.58 -5.43 9.05
N LEU A 235 4.34 -6.34 8.10
CA LEU A 235 3.13 -7.13 8.02
C LEU A 235 3.39 -8.53 8.61
N PHE A 236 2.47 -8.95 9.47
CA PHE A 236 2.48 -10.24 10.14
C PHE A 236 1.44 -11.13 9.47
N PRO A 237 1.85 -12.22 8.81
CA PRO A 237 0.93 -13.15 8.18
C PRO A 237 0.29 -14.10 9.18
N HIS A 238 -1.01 -14.28 9.04
CA HIS A 238 -1.79 -15.35 9.65
C HIS A 238 -2.53 -16.10 8.55
N ARG A 239 -2.46 -17.43 8.57
CA ARG A 239 -3.06 -18.30 7.57
C ARG A 239 -4.05 -19.25 8.22
N SER A 240 -5.26 -19.33 7.67
CA SER A 240 -6.24 -20.32 8.09
C SER A 240 -5.84 -21.71 7.61
N ASP A 241 -6.03 -22.70 8.48
CA ASP A 241 -5.91 -24.11 8.15
C ASP A 241 -7.30 -24.77 8.33
N PRO A 242 -7.97 -25.22 7.26
CA PRO A 242 -9.26 -25.91 7.34
C PRO A 242 -9.21 -27.20 8.17
N GLY A 243 -8.05 -27.86 8.24
CA GLY A 243 -7.84 -29.02 9.11
C GLY A 243 -7.65 -28.66 10.58
N ARG A 244 -7.43 -27.36 10.87
CA ARG A 244 -7.24 -26.83 12.23
C ARG A 244 -8.00 -25.51 12.41
N PRO A 245 -9.34 -25.52 12.34
CA PRO A 245 -10.15 -24.29 12.45
C PRO A 245 -9.99 -23.61 13.82
N GLN A 246 -9.63 -24.36 14.85
CA GLN A 246 -9.38 -23.85 16.20
C GLN A 246 -7.93 -23.40 16.44
N SER A 247 -7.07 -23.45 15.42
CA SER A 247 -5.71 -22.90 15.56
C SER A 247 -5.76 -21.39 15.79
N ARG A 248 -4.73 -20.84 16.45
CA ARG A 248 -4.63 -19.40 16.70
C ARG A 248 -4.74 -18.59 15.40
N ASP A 249 -4.06 -19.01 14.33
CA ASP A 249 -4.03 -18.26 13.08
C ASP A 249 -5.35 -18.39 12.31
N SER A 250 -6.00 -19.57 12.34
CA SER A 250 -7.36 -19.73 11.80
C SER A 250 -8.38 -18.83 12.52
N GLN A 251 -8.33 -18.78 13.85
CA GLN A 251 -9.18 -17.88 14.63
C GLN A 251 -8.85 -16.41 14.36
N PHE A 252 -7.58 -16.03 14.23
CA PHE A 252 -7.18 -14.66 13.90
C PHE A 252 -7.74 -14.21 12.55
N VAL A 253 -7.67 -15.05 11.52
CA VAL A 253 -8.25 -14.76 10.20
C VAL A 253 -9.76 -14.57 10.31
N ALA A 254 -10.46 -15.49 10.98
CA ALA A 254 -11.91 -15.44 11.15
C ALA A 254 -12.36 -14.19 11.93
N GLU A 255 -11.72 -13.87 13.05
CA GLU A 255 -12.03 -12.68 13.86
C GLU A 255 -11.71 -11.39 13.11
N SER A 256 -10.63 -11.36 12.33
CA SER A 256 -10.28 -10.19 11.51
C SER A 256 -11.30 -9.95 10.40
N GLN A 257 -11.81 -11.02 9.77
CA GLN A 257 -12.90 -10.95 8.80
C GLN A 257 -14.19 -10.45 9.45
N ALA A 258 -14.59 -11.03 10.58
CA ALA A 258 -15.77 -10.60 11.32
C ALA A 258 -15.69 -9.13 11.75
N TRP A 259 -14.51 -8.67 12.19
CA TRP A 259 -14.25 -7.27 12.52
C TRP A 259 -14.40 -6.35 11.30
N PHE A 260 -13.85 -6.75 10.15
CA PHE A 260 -13.96 -5.98 8.91
C PHE A 260 -15.43 -5.87 8.47
N ASP A 261 -16.14 -6.99 8.45
CA ASP A 261 -17.55 -7.05 8.05
C ASP A 261 -18.44 -6.23 9.00
N ALA A 262 -18.20 -6.32 10.31
CA ALA A 262 -18.93 -5.51 11.28
C ALA A 262 -18.77 -4.01 11.01
N LEU A 263 -17.56 -3.53 10.71
CA LEU A 263 -17.36 -2.12 10.32
C LEU A 263 -18.06 -1.81 8.99
N TRP A 264 -17.84 -2.66 7.98
CA TRP A 264 -18.37 -2.48 6.63
C TRP A 264 -19.89 -2.35 6.61
N GLU A 265 -20.59 -3.18 7.38
CA GLU A 265 -22.05 -3.28 7.38
C GLU A 265 -22.75 -2.26 8.30
N SER A 266 -22.03 -1.66 9.26
CA SER A 266 -22.62 -0.80 10.29
C SER A 266 -22.33 0.69 10.09
N ILE A 267 -21.10 1.12 10.41
CA ILE A 267 -20.70 2.52 10.52
C ILE A 267 -19.91 3.02 9.30
N ALA A 268 -19.66 2.14 8.33
CA ALA A 268 -18.92 2.51 7.13
C ALA A 268 -19.86 3.11 6.07
N GLU A 269 -19.50 4.30 5.59
CA GLU A 269 -20.29 5.04 4.61
C GLU A 269 -19.70 4.86 3.19
N PRO A 270 -20.51 4.61 2.15
CA PRO A 270 -20.04 4.52 0.77
C PRO A 270 -19.37 5.80 0.28
N VAL A 271 -18.23 5.66 -0.40
CA VAL A 271 -17.55 6.78 -1.04
C VAL A 271 -17.39 6.54 -2.54
N THR A 272 -17.80 7.54 -3.31
CA THR A 272 -17.50 7.65 -4.74
C THR A 272 -16.27 8.54 -4.91
N PRO A 273 -15.10 8.04 -5.34
CA PRO A 273 -13.86 8.81 -5.51
C PRO A 273 -13.99 9.99 -6.49
N PHE A 274 -15.03 9.98 -7.32
CA PHE A 274 -15.38 11.02 -8.28
C PHE A 274 -16.46 12.01 -7.78
N GLY A 275 -16.89 11.88 -6.51
CA GLY A 275 -17.79 12.81 -5.83
C GLY A 275 -17.08 14.02 -5.25
#